data_AF-A0A1S3QVW5-F1
#
_entry.id   AF-A0A1S3QVW5-F1
#
_cell.length_a   1.000
_cell.length_b   1.000
_cell.length_c   1.000
_cell.angle_alpha   90.00
_cell.angle_beta   90.00
_cell.angle_gamma   90.00
#
_symmetry.space_group_name_H-M   'P 1'
#
loop_
_entity.id
_entity.type
_entity.pdbx_description
1 polymer ?
#
loop_
_entity_poly.entity_id
_entity_poly.type
_entity_poly.pdbx_seq_one_letter_code
_entity_poly.pdbx_strand_id
1 'polypeptide(L)'
;MTRMLVLCICGCLSFAWPSSAKRCFNQRQVDRRAARFIMSIHCFRTAVSDSIHVQRHWDRQSFPCFKLHTASLSSVQYNNRSLSPWRDRIDEREDRIPSKIMVAECLYEGCIINKHEDMEYNSVPVLATFTVLQKTVMPWQPSTLPGISVRL
;
A
#
# COMPACT_ATOMS: atom_id res chain seq x y z
N MET A 1 2.78 -60.11 -43.74
CA MET A 1 2.95 -58.65 -43.91
C MET A 1 1.89 -57.95 -43.08
N THR A 2 2.26 -57.56 -41.86
CA THR A 2 1.37 -57.06 -40.82
C THR A 2 1.08 -55.58 -41.06
N ARG A 3 -0.19 -55.21 -41.29
CA ARG A 3 -0.60 -53.80 -41.38
C ARG A 3 -0.78 -53.25 -39.97
N MET A 4 0.14 -52.41 -39.53
CA MET A 4 0.05 -51.71 -38.25
C MET A 4 -0.83 -50.46 -38.44
N LEU A 5 -2.02 -50.46 -37.83
CA LEU A 5 -2.90 -49.30 -37.72
C LEU A 5 -2.31 -48.33 -36.70
N VAL A 6 -1.81 -47.19 -37.17
CA VAL A 6 -1.40 -46.08 -36.29
C VAL A 6 -2.66 -45.29 -35.93
N LEU A 7 -3.19 -45.52 -34.73
CA LEU A 7 -4.23 -44.70 -34.13
C LEU A 7 -3.58 -43.41 -33.59
N CYS A 8 -3.78 -42.31 -34.30
CA CYS A 8 -3.39 -40.99 -33.85
C CYS A 8 -4.40 -40.50 -32.80
N ILE A 9 -4.12 -40.74 -31.52
CA ILE A 9 -4.92 -40.24 -30.41
C ILE A 9 -4.63 -38.74 -30.27
N CYS A 10 -5.48 -37.91 -30.89
CA CYS A 10 -5.51 -36.48 -30.65
C CYS A 10 -6.09 -36.26 -29.23
N GLY A 11 -5.22 -36.30 -28.23
CA GLY A 11 -5.56 -35.98 -26.86
C GLY A 11 -5.86 -34.48 -26.76
N CYS A 12 -7.13 -34.11 -26.87
CA CYS A 12 -7.65 -32.85 -26.33
C CYS A 12 -7.55 -32.91 -24.81
N LEU A 13 -6.33 -32.88 -24.27
CA LEU A 13 -6.11 -32.45 -22.91
C LEU A 13 -6.38 -30.96 -22.91
N SER A 14 -7.65 -30.63 -22.68
CA SER A 14 -8.06 -29.32 -22.21
C SER A 14 -7.25 -29.06 -20.95
N PHE A 15 -6.09 -28.43 -21.10
CA PHE A 15 -5.39 -27.78 -20.02
C PHE A 15 -6.30 -26.64 -19.56
N ALA A 16 -7.30 -26.99 -18.75
CA ALA A 16 -7.95 -26.04 -17.88
C ALA A 16 -6.84 -25.56 -16.94
N TRP A 17 -6.17 -24.48 -17.34
CA TRP A 17 -5.24 -23.77 -16.47
C TRP A 17 -5.98 -23.55 -15.15
N PRO A 18 -5.47 -24.06 -14.01
CA PRO A 18 -6.11 -23.80 -12.74
C PRO A 18 -6.08 -22.29 -12.56
N SER A 19 -7.22 -21.63 -12.76
CA SER A 19 -7.35 -20.22 -12.41
C SER A 19 -6.96 -20.13 -10.95
N SER A 20 -5.87 -19.44 -10.62
CA SER A 20 -5.35 -19.31 -9.26
C SER A 20 -6.51 -19.01 -8.32
N ALA A 21 -6.96 -20.02 -7.56
CA ALA A 21 -8.17 -19.93 -6.76
C ALA A 21 -8.02 -18.73 -5.82
N LYS A 22 -8.94 -17.76 -5.90
CA LYS A 22 -8.92 -16.59 -5.01
C LYS A 22 -9.12 -17.11 -3.59
N ARG A 23 -8.06 -17.12 -2.77
CA ARG A 23 -8.13 -17.62 -1.40
C ARG A 23 -8.99 -16.67 -0.55
N CYS A 24 -10.00 -17.22 0.11
CA CYS A 24 -10.85 -16.51 1.07
C CYS A 24 -10.18 -16.48 2.45
N PHE A 25 -10.26 -15.34 3.12
CA PHE A 25 -9.77 -15.12 4.47
C PHE A 25 -10.89 -14.68 5.40
N ASN A 26 -10.85 -15.15 6.64
CA ASN A 26 -11.59 -14.53 7.74
C ASN A 26 -10.84 -13.29 8.26
N GLN A 27 -11.50 -12.49 9.09
CA GLN A 27 -10.93 -11.24 9.61
C GLN A 27 -9.57 -11.43 10.29
N ARG A 28 -9.43 -12.43 11.17
CA ARG A 28 -8.15 -12.71 11.87
C ARG A 28 -7.01 -13.01 10.89
N GLN A 29 -7.30 -13.69 9.79
CA GLN A 29 -6.30 -13.98 8.77
C GLN A 29 -5.94 -12.73 7.96
N VAL A 30 -6.91 -11.86 7.66
CA VAL A 30 -6.67 -10.56 7.05
C VAL A 30 -5.77 -9.73 7.96
N ASP A 31 -6.08 -9.62 9.25
CA ASP A 31 -5.32 -8.84 10.22
C ASP A 31 -3.86 -9.33 10.35
N ARG A 32 -3.66 -10.65 10.43
CA ARG A 32 -2.31 -11.25 10.45
C ARG A 32 -1.52 -10.96 9.17
N ARG A 33 -2.19 -10.83 8.03
CA ARG A 33 -1.54 -10.53 6.74
C ARG A 33 -1.26 -9.04 6.62
N ALA A 34 -2.20 -8.21 7.08
CA ALA A 34 -2.05 -6.76 7.22
C ALA A 34 -0.82 -6.42 8.08
N ALA A 35 -0.70 -7.02 9.27
CA ALA A 35 0.42 -6.79 10.17
C ALA A 35 1.78 -7.14 9.53
N ARG A 36 1.86 -8.28 8.83
CA ARG A 36 3.07 -8.67 8.09
C ARG A 36 3.39 -7.73 6.93
N PHE A 37 2.37 -7.29 6.21
CA PHE A 37 2.55 -6.33 5.12
C PHE A 37 3.01 -4.96 5.62
N ILE A 38 2.35 -4.42 6.66
CA ILE A 38 2.73 -3.16 7.31
C ILE A 38 4.18 -3.24 7.79
N MET A 39 4.58 -4.34 8.41
CA MET A 39 5.97 -4.59 8.83
C MET A 39 6.95 -4.57 7.64
N SER A 40 6.53 -5.09 6.47
CA SER A 40 7.38 -5.11 5.27
C SER A 40 7.52 -3.75 4.58
N ILE A 41 6.53 -2.85 4.73
CA ILE A 41 6.54 -1.52 4.11
C ILE A 41 7.12 -0.43 5.04
N HIS A 42 8.04 -0.79 5.95
CA HIS A 42 8.64 0.00 7.04
C HIS A 42 9.12 1.43 6.66
N CYS A 43 9.19 1.77 5.39
CA CYS A 43 9.53 3.10 4.85
C CYS A 43 8.34 4.05 4.69
N PHE A 44 7.10 3.55 4.63
CA PHE A 44 5.93 4.39 4.36
C PHE A 44 5.28 4.83 5.67
N ARG A 45 5.23 6.14 5.90
CA ARG A 45 4.44 6.75 6.97
C ARG A 45 2.96 6.52 6.66
N THR A 46 2.44 5.40 7.12
CA THR A 46 0.99 5.18 7.14
C THR A 46 0.42 6.00 8.29
N ALA A 47 -0.72 6.67 8.12
CA ALA A 47 -1.31 7.50 9.18
C ALA A 47 -1.80 6.66 10.40
N VAL A 48 -1.58 5.35 10.37
CA VAL A 48 -1.90 4.39 11.43
C VAL A 48 -0.85 4.44 12.57
N SER A 49 0.33 5.00 12.32
CA SER A 49 1.41 5.08 13.31
C SER A 49 1.23 6.16 14.39
N ASP A 50 0.15 6.94 14.37
CA ASP A 50 -0.13 7.96 15.40
C ASP A 50 -0.65 7.38 16.73
N SER A 51 -0.69 6.05 16.88
CA SER A 51 -0.81 5.46 18.20
C SER A 51 0.56 5.52 18.91
N ILE A 52 0.70 6.55 19.76
CA ILE A 52 1.81 6.87 20.69
C ILE A 52 2.41 5.65 21.43
N HIS A 53 1.76 4.48 21.42
CA HIS A 53 2.19 3.27 22.08
C HIS A 53 3.08 2.31 21.24
N VAL A 54 3.13 2.47 19.91
CA VAL A 54 3.99 1.62 19.05
C VAL A 54 5.39 2.23 18.87
N GLN A 55 5.65 3.45 19.37
CA GLN A 55 6.95 4.10 19.21
C GLN A 55 8.10 3.35 19.92
N ARG A 56 7.83 2.63 21.03
CA ARG A 56 8.89 2.06 21.87
C ARG A 56 9.56 0.79 21.31
N HIS A 57 9.00 0.16 20.27
CA HIS A 57 9.54 -1.09 19.73
C HIS A 57 10.36 -0.91 18.44
N TRP A 58 10.29 0.25 17.78
CA TRP A 58 10.92 0.46 16.47
C TRP A 58 12.39 0.88 16.52
N ASP A 59 12.94 1.21 17.69
CA ASP A 59 14.37 1.57 17.84
C ASP A 59 15.34 0.39 17.68
N ARG A 60 14.85 -0.86 17.55
CA ARG A 60 15.70 -2.06 17.63
C ARG A 60 15.86 -2.85 16.32
N GLN A 61 15.22 -2.47 15.22
CA GLN A 61 15.36 -3.17 13.94
C GLN A 61 15.74 -2.19 12.81
N SER A 62 17.04 -2.06 12.60
CA SER A 62 17.62 -1.36 11.45
C SER A 62 17.36 -2.17 10.17
N PHE A 63 16.25 -1.89 9.49
CA PHE A 63 16.12 -2.22 8.07
C PHE A 63 16.69 -1.05 7.24
N PRO A 64 17.47 -1.31 6.18
CA PRO A 64 18.12 -0.29 5.37
C PRO A 64 17.08 0.31 4.41
N CYS A 65 16.11 1.03 4.96
CA CYS A 65 15.40 2.03 4.18
C CYS A 65 16.35 3.21 4.02
N PHE A 66 16.41 3.82 2.82
CA PHE A 66 16.83 5.22 2.72
C PHE A 66 16.01 5.95 3.77
N LYS A 67 16.65 6.55 4.79
CA LYS A 67 15.93 7.34 5.79
C LYS A 67 15.35 8.54 5.06
N LEU A 68 14.23 8.37 4.35
CA LEU A 68 13.24 9.41 4.14
C LEU A 68 13.00 9.90 5.55
N HIS A 69 13.57 11.06 5.87
CA HIS A 69 13.65 11.59 7.22
C HIS A 69 12.29 11.36 7.85
N THR A 70 12.23 10.35 8.72
CA THR A 70 10.97 9.89 9.26
C THR A 70 10.48 11.05 10.07
N ALA A 71 9.44 11.64 9.53
CA ALA A 71 8.54 12.58 10.13
C ALA A 71 7.99 11.96 11.43
N SER A 72 8.82 11.88 12.47
CA SER A 72 8.38 11.83 13.84
C SER A 72 7.63 13.13 14.12
N LEU A 73 7.15 13.38 15.33
CA LEU A 73 6.49 14.64 15.68
C LEU A 73 7.33 15.92 15.37
N SER A 74 8.58 15.79 14.91
CA SER A 74 9.38 16.85 14.25
C SER A 74 8.98 17.20 12.80
N SER A 75 8.09 16.46 12.15
CA SER A 75 7.61 16.74 10.78
C SER A 75 6.85 18.05 10.63
N VAL A 76 6.22 18.48 11.73
CA VAL A 76 5.65 19.81 11.93
C VAL A 76 6.71 20.92 11.75
N GLN A 77 8.01 20.57 11.74
CA GLN A 77 9.09 21.52 11.46
C GLN A 77 9.51 21.57 10.00
N TYR A 78 9.44 20.49 9.22
CA TYR A 78 9.94 20.53 7.82
C TYR A 78 8.95 21.20 6.88
N ASN A 79 7.66 20.87 6.99
CA ASN A 79 6.63 21.47 6.16
C ASN A 79 6.57 22.99 6.34
N ASN A 80 6.67 23.45 7.59
CA ASN A 80 6.61 24.88 7.95
C ASN A 80 7.94 25.64 7.72
N ARG A 81 9.05 24.93 7.44
CA ARG A 81 10.36 25.53 7.13
C ARG A 81 10.73 25.42 5.65
N SER A 82 9.92 24.73 4.85
CA SER A 82 10.07 24.63 3.40
C SER A 82 9.77 25.97 2.73
N LEU A 83 10.46 26.28 1.63
CA LEU A 83 10.05 27.37 0.73
C LEU A 83 8.76 27.03 -0.01
N SER A 84 8.41 25.74 -0.14
CA SER A 84 7.13 25.26 -0.65
C SER A 84 6.38 24.50 0.46
N PRO A 85 5.72 25.19 1.40
CA PRO A 85 5.03 24.55 2.51
C PRO A 85 3.90 23.63 2.05
N TRP A 86 3.63 22.58 2.83
CA TRP A 86 2.52 21.66 2.59
C TRP A 86 1.76 21.33 3.89
N ARG A 87 0.52 20.90 3.73
CA ARG A 87 -0.25 20.23 4.78
C ARG A 87 -0.36 18.75 4.46
N ASP A 88 -0.52 17.93 5.49
CA ASP A 88 -0.82 16.51 5.30
C ASP A 88 -2.35 16.30 5.34
N ARG A 89 -2.91 15.71 4.28
CA ARG A 89 -4.30 15.22 4.25
C ARG A 89 -4.30 13.71 4.47
N ILE A 90 -5.25 13.21 5.26
CA ILE A 90 -5.45 11.76 5.43
C ILE A 90 -6.33 11.24 4.30
N ASP A 91 -5.79 10.32 3.50
CA ASP A 91 -6.53 9.52 2.52
C ASP A 91 -6.94 8.18 3.18
N GLU A 92 -8.19 8.10 3.62
CA GLU A 92 -8.77 6.95 4.31
C GLU A 92 -9.66 6.12 3.40
N ARG A 93 -9.35 4.81 3.34
CA ARG A 93 -10.06 3.82 2.54
C ARG A 93 -10.08 2.48 3.26
N GLU A 94 -11.27 2.02 3.62
CA GLU A 94 -11.44 0.76 4.37
C GLU A 94 -11.11 -0.48 3.54
N ASP A 95 -11.20 -0.36 2.22
CA ASP A 95 -10.99 -1.43 1.24
C ASP A 95 -9.51 -1.70 0.95
N ARG A 96 -8.57 -1.03 1.62
CA ARG A 96 -7.13 -1.29 1.47
C ARG A 96 -6.38 -1.32 2.81
N ILE A 97 -5.14 -1.79 2.77
CA ILE A 97 -4.19 -1.79 3.88
C ILE A 97 -2.88 -1.16 3.37
N PRO A 98 -2.33 -0.14 4.05
CA PRO A 98 -2.93 0.57 5.20
C PRO A 98 -4.22 1.28 4.81
N SER A 99 -5.19 1.36 5.73
CA SER A 99 -6.45 2.06 5.47
C SER A 99 -6.26 3.57 5.37
N LYS A 100 -5.33 4.11 6.17
CA LYS A 100 -5.03 5.55 6.22
C LYS A 100 -3.62 5.83 5.69
N ILE A 101 -3.53 6.72 4.71
CA ILE A 101 -2.28 7.21 4.11
C ILE A 101 -2.22 8.73 4.30
N MET A 102 -1.06 9.26 4.67
CA MET A 102 -0.84 10.71 4.70
C MET A 102 -0.38 11.17 3.31
N VAL A 103 -1.07 12.15 2.75
CA VAL A 103 -0.79 12.75 1.44
C VAL A 103 -0.42 14.21 1.64
N ALA A 104 0.75 14.62 1.15
CA ALA A 104 1.19 16.02 1.20
C ALA A 104 0.47 16.84 0.12
N GLU A 105 -0.07 17.98 0.51
CA GLU A 105 -0.71 18.97 -0.37
C GLU A 105 0.00 20.32 -0.21
N CYS A 106 0.55 20.86 -1.30
CA CYS A 106 1.14 22.20 -1.32
C CYS A 106 0.11 23.24 -0.85
N LEU A 107 0.54 24.19 -0.03
CA LEU A 107 -0.32 25.25 0.50
C LEU A 107 -0.45 26.45 -0.46
N TYR A 108 0.54 26.63 -1.33
CA TYR A 108 0.69 27.76 -2.24
C TYR A 108 0.99 27.25 -3.65
N GLU A 109 0.75 28.07 -4.66
CA GLU A 109 1.18 27.78 -6.03
C GLU A 109 2.64 28.20 -6.21
N GLY A 110 3.01 29.35 -5.65
CA GLY A 110 4.37 29.88 -5.62
C GLY A 110 5.23 29.34 -4.47
N CYS A 111 6.44 29.85 -4.32
CA CYS A 111 7.32 29.59 -3.18
C CYS A 111 7.34 30.77 -2.20
N ILE A 112 7.50 30.52 -0.91
CA ILE A 112 7.64 31.54 0.13
C ILE A 112 9.09 32.00 0.23
N ILE A 113 9.40 33.17 -0.34
CA ILE A 113 10.71 33.82 -0.27
C ILE A 113 10.56 35.13 0.52
N ASN A 114 11.42 35.35 1.52
CA ASN A 114 11.34 36.53 2.40
C ASN A 114 9.95 36.74 3.04
N LYS A 115 9.23 35.65 3.34
CA LYS A 115 7.86 35.64 3.90
C LYS A 115 6.74 36.09 2.94
N HIS A 116 7.03 36.22 1.65
CA HIS A 116 6.06 36.51 0.61
C HIS A 116 6.01 35.37 -0.40
N GLU A 117 4.85 35.12 -0.99
CA GLU A 117 4.72 34.19 -2.10
C GLU A 117 5.31 34.83 -3.37
N ASP A 118 6.27 34.13 -3.97
CA ASP A 118 6.92 34.48 -5.22
C ASP A 118 6.42 33.51 -6.31
N MET A 119 5.77 34.08 -7.33
CA MET A 119 5.17 33.35 -8.45
C MET A 119 6.16 33.04 -9.58
N GLU A 120 7.40 33.50 -9.51
CA GLU A 120 8.46 33.09 -10.44
C GLU A 120 8.95 31.65 -10.15
N TYR A 121 8.61 31.13 -8.97
CA TYR A 121 8.90 29.76 -8.54
C TYR A 121 7.61 28.99 -8.30
N ASN A 122 7.67 27.66 -8.38
CA ASN A 122 6.48 26.81 -8.21
C ASN A 122 6.65 25.84 -7.05
N SER A 123 5.62 25.76 -6.21
CA SER A 123 5.41 24.66 -5.28
C SER A 123 4.89 23.45 -6.05
N VAL A 124 5.71 22.42 -6.20
CA VAL A 124 5.34 21.19 -6.94
C VAL A 124 5.29 19.97 -6.01
N PRO A 125 4.28 19.10 -6.14
CA PRO A 125 4.19 17.90 -5.33
C PRO A 125 5.27 16.89 -5.74
N VAL A 126 5.94 16.30 -4.75
CA VAL A 126 6.87 15.19 -4.94
C VAL A 126 6.13 13.88 -4.73
N LEU A 127 6.01 13.08 -5.78
CA LEU A 127 5.21 11.85 -5.77
C LEU A 127 6.10 10.62 -5.49
N ALA A 128 5.57 9.69 -4.69
CA ALA A 128 6.21 8.41 -4.40
C ALA A 128 5.22 7.26 -4.67
N THR A 129 5.72 6.17 -5.26
CA THR A 129 4.93 4.96 -5.51
C THR A 129 5.12 3.97 -4.38
N PHE A 130 4.03 3.37 -3.92
CA PHE A 130 4.08 2.30 -2.93
C PHE A 130 2.95 1.31 -3.12
N THR A 131 3.19 0.11 -2.64
CA THR A 131 2.22 -0.98 -2.71
C THR A 131 1.21 -0.86 -1.58
N VAL A 132 -0.02 -1.28 -1.84
CA VAL A 132 -1.08 -1.47 -0.84
C VAL A 132 -1.64 -2.87 -0.97
N LEU A 133 -2.21 -3.42 0.10
CA LEU A 133 -3.04 -4.61 -0.02
C LEU A 133 -4.50 -4.20 -0.23
N GLN A 134 -5.07 -4.55 -1.37
CA GLN A 134 -6.49 -4.36 -1.66
C GLN A 134 -7.33 -5.50 -1.05
N LYS A 135 -8.32 -5.12 -0.25
CA LYS A 135 -9.39 -6.00 0.23
C LYS A 135 -10.49 -6.04 -0.82
N THR A 136 -10.99 -7.23 -1.08
CA THR A 136 -12.14 -7.46 -1.95
C THR A 136 -13.11 -8.39 -1.24
N VAL A 137 -14.38 -7.98 -1.18
CA VAL A 137 -15.45 -8.85 -0.67
C VAL A 137 -15.70 -9.91 -1.74
N MET A 138 -15.64 -11.17 -1.34
CA MET A 138 -15.98 -12.25 -2.26
C MET A 138 -17.50 -12.36 -2.37
N PRO A 139 -18.05 -12.65 -3.58
CA PRO A 139 -19.47 -12.89 -3.74
C PRO A 139 -19.93 -14.00 -2.79
N TRP A 140 -21.15 -13.87 -2.27
CA TRP A 140 -21.77 -14.91 -1.47
C TRP A 140 -21.82 -16.22 -2.27
N GLN A 141 -21.28 -17.30 -1.71
CA GLN A 141 -21.40 -18.64 -2.25
C GLN A 141 -22.19 -19.49 -1.24
N PRO A 142 -23.16 -20.32 -1.68
CA PRO A 142 -24.03 -21.09 -0.77
C PRO A 142 -23.27 -21.97 0.25
N SER A 143 -22.03 -22.35 -0.07
CA SER A 143 -21.18 -23.22 0.75
C SER A 143 -20.16 -22.47 1.63
N THR A 144 -20.13 -21.14 1.63
CA THR A 144 -19.07 -20.38 2.31
C THR A 144 -19.57 -19.05 2.85
N LEU A 145 -19.24 -18.76 4.11
CA LEU A 145 -19.49 -17.44 4.71
C LEU A 145 -18.82 -16.34 3.86
N PRO A 146 -19.40 -15.12 3.81
CA PRO A 146 -18.77 -13.99 3.14
C PRO A 146 -17.34 -13.81 3.68
N GLY A 147 -16.38 -13.91 2.77
CA GLY A 147 -14.95 -13.89 3.07
C GLY A 147 -14.25 -12.73 2.37
N ILE A 148 -13.09 -12.35 2.89
CA ILE A 148 -12.28 -11.27 2.35
C ILE A 148 -11.16 -11.90 1.52
N SER A 149 -11.00 -11.48 0.27
CA SER A 149 -9.77 -11.76 -0.50
C SER A 149 -8.85 -10.55 -0.43
N VAL A 150 -7.55 -10.80 -0.30
CA VAL A 150 -6.54 -9.75 -0.19
C VAL A 150 -5.51 -9.93 -1.30
N ARG A 151 -5.22 -8.87 -2.03
CA ARG A 151 -4.31 -8.83 -3.18
C ARG A 151 -3.35 -7.66 -3.08
N LEU A 152 -2.17 -7.80 -3.67
CA LEU A 152 -1.26 -6.69 -3.95
C LEU A 152 -1.74 -5.92 -5.19
#